data_AF-A0A1G0XVJ7-F1
#
_entry.id   AF-A0A1G0XVJ7-F1
#
_cell.length_a   1.000
_cell.length_b   1.000
_cell.length_c   1.000
_cell.angle_alpha   90.00
_cell.angle_beta   90.00
_cell.angle_gamma   90.00
#
_symmetry.space_group_name_H-M   'P 1'
#
loop_
_entity.id
_entity.type
_entity.pdbx_description
1 polymer ?
#
loop_
_entity_poly.entity_id
_entity_poly.type
_entity_poly.pdbx_seq_one_letter_code
_entity_poly.pdbx_strand_id
1 'polypeptide(L)'
;MSKEFLYKDITERIIRCFYNVHDELGGGFLESVYEKAVLFELKGAGLKAEAQRVLTVKYKGEVVGEFKPDIVVEDRIILEIKAVGNLVPEHEAQLINYLKATGIKLGILVNFGDKLEFQRRIY
;
A
#
# COMPACT_ATOMS: atom_id res chain seq x y z
N MET A 1 14.26 9.70 22.70
CA MET A 1 14.70 9.42 21.31
C MET A 1 13.45 9.32 20.47
N SER A 2 13.19 10.29 19.59
CA SER A 2 12.02 10.28 18.70
C SER A 2 12.00 8.96 17.92
N LYS A 3 10.87 8.23 17.92
CA LYS A 3 10.66 7.12 17.00
C LYS A 3 10.85 7.68 15.59
N GLU A 4 11.99 7.38 14.97
CA GLU A 4 12.26 7.77 13.60
C GLU A 4 11.20 7.13 12.71
N PHE A 5 10.40 7.96 12.04
CA PHE A 5 9.27 7.49 11.26
C PHE A 5 9.80 6.97 9.93
N LEU A 6 9.96 5.64 9.82
CA LEU A 6 10.54 5.00 8.63
C LEU A 6 9.86 5.51 7.36
N TYR A 7 10.65 6.08 6.44
CA TYR A 7 10.21 6.67 5.17
C TYR A 7 9.17 7.78 5.31
N LYS A 8 9.30 8.65 6.32
CA LYS A 8 8.38 9.77 6.60
C LYS A 8 7.99 10.57 5.35
N ASP A 9 8.96 11.15 4.65
CA ASP A 9 8.70 12.05 3.53
C ASP A 9 7.96 11.36 2.37
N ILE A 10 8.29 10.09 2.11
CA ILE A 10 7.61 9.27 1.09
C ILE A 10 6.19 8.97 1.55
N THR A 11 6.01 8.60 2.82
CA THR A 11 4.70 8.28 3.41
C THR A 11 3.76 9.48 3.38
N GLU A 12 4.24 10.67 3.72
CA GLU A 12 3.43 11.90 3.68
C GLU A 12 2.96 12.23 2.26
N ARG A 13 3.82 12.05 1.25
CA ARG A 13 3.46 12.20 -0.17
C ARG A 13 2.42 11.17 -0.61
N ILE A 14 2.58 9.90 -0.22
CA ILE A 14 1.61 8.84 -0.50
C ILE A 14 0.24 9.19 0.11
N ILE A 15 0.20 9.62 1.38
CA ILE A 15 -1.05 9.97 2.06
C ILE A 15 -1.75 11.13 1.33
N ARG A 16 -1.00 12.14 0.88
CA ARG A 16 -1.58 13.23 0.08
C ARG A 16 -2.17 12.74 -1.23
N CYS A 17 -1.54 11.77 -1.89
CA CYS A 17 -2.09 11.13 -3.09
C CYS A 17 -3.43 10.43 -2.79
N PHE A 18 -3.54 9.73 -1.67
CA PHE A 18 -4.81 9.09 -1.28
C PHE A 18 -5.94 10.10 -1.07
N TYR A 19 -5.65 11.22 -0.41
CA TYR A 19 -6.64 12.29 -0.24
C TYR A 19 -7.06 12.89 -1.58
N ASN A 20 -6.12 13.20 -2.47
CA ASN A 20 -6.45 13.71 -3.81
C ASN A 20 -7.38 12.76 -4.56
N VAL A 21 -7.09 11.45 -4.54
CA VAL A 21 -7.95 10.43 -5.18
C VAL A 21 -9.33 10.38 -4.55
N HIS A 22 -9.41 10.36 -3.21
CA HIS A 22 -10.69 10.27 -2.51
C HIS A 22 -11.53 11.53 -2.68
N ASP A 23 -10.93 12.72 -2.67
CA ASP A 23 -11.63 13.99 -2.82
C ASP A 23 -12.22 14.15 -4.23
N GLU A 24 -11.56 13.60 -5.25
CA GLU A 24 -12.02 13.63 -6.65
C GLU A 24 -13.07 12.53 -6.95
N LEU A 25 -12.81 11.28 -6.53
CA LEU A 25 -13.63 10.13 -6.90
C LEU A 25 -14.70 9.77 -5.86
N GLY A 26 -14.51 10.14 -4.59
CA GLY A 26 -15.33 9.63 -3.50
C GLY A 26 -15.27 8.10 -3.35
N GLY A 27 -16.26 7.55 -2.64
CA GLY A 27 -16.46 6.11 -2.44
C GLY A 27 -17.33 5.46 -3.52
N GLY A 28 -17.20 4.13 -3.68
CA GLY A 28 -18.12 3.31 -4.48
C GLY A 28 -17.57 2.75 -5.79
N PHE A 29 -16.30 3.03 -6.11
CA PHE A 29 -15.62 2.41 -7.25
C PHE A 29 -14.95 1.07 -6.88
N LEU A 30 -14.57 0.30 -7.89
CA LEU A 30 -13.78 -0.91 -7.71
C LEU A 30 -12.33 -0.58 -7.29
N GLU A 31 -11.69 -1.47 -6.55
CA GLU A 31 -10.27 -1.35 -6.13
C GLU A 31 -9.33 -1.03 -7.31
N SER A 32 -9.56 -1.67 -8.47
CA SER A 32 -8.78 -1.42 -9.69
C SER A 32 -8.87 0.01 -10.26
N VAL A 33 -9.93 0.75 -9.94
CA VAL A 33 -10.07 2.16 -10.31
C VAL A 33 -9.20 3.01 -9.38
N TYR A 34 -9.28 2.76 -8.07
CA TYR A 34 -8.44 3.44 -7.08
C TYR A 34 -6.95 3.14 -7.30
N GLU A 35 -6.57 1.90 -7.64
CA GLU A 35 -5.19 1.55 -7.99
C GLU A 35 -4.64 2.44 -9.10
N LYS A 36 -5.38 2.57 -10.21
CA LYS A 36 -4.97 3.41 -11.35
C LYS A 36 -4.89 4.89 -10.97
N ALA A 37 -5.84 5.40 -10.19
CA ALA A 37 -5.86 6.78 -9.73
C ALA A 37 -4.70 7.08 -8.78
N VAL A 38 -4.42 6.19 -7.83
CA VAL A 38 -3.29 6.31 -6.92
C VAL A 38 -1.96 6.26 -7.68
N LEU A 39 -1.79 5.36 -8.65
CA LEU A 39 -0.60 5.34 -9.50
C LEU A 39 -0.39 6.65 -10.26
N PHE A 40 -1.47 7.24 -10.76
CA PHE A 40 -1.42 8.54 -11.44
C PHE A 40 -0.95 9.65 -10.50
N GLU A 41 -1.53 9.76 -9.30
CA GLU A 41 -1.13 10.75 -8.28
C GLU A 41 0.31 10.54 -7.81
N LEU A 42 0.73 9.30 -7.55
CA LEU A 42 2.11 8.97 -7.14
C LEU A 42 3.12 9.39 -8.20
N LYS A 43 2.82 9.14 -9.48
CA LYS A 43 3.66 9.58 -10.60
C LYS A 43 3.72 11.11 -10.66
N GLY A 44 2.60 11.80 -10.54
CA GLY A 44 2.53 13.26 -10.50
C GLY A 44 3.28 13.87 -9.31
N ALA A 45 3.29 13.16 -8.18
CA ALA A 45 4.07 13.52 -7.01
C ALA A 45 5.57 13.29 -7.19
N GLY A 46 6.02 12.60 -8.25
CA GLY A 46 7.42 12.28 -8.51
C GLY A 46 7.93 11.08 -7.71
N LEU A 47 7.06 10.12 -7.40
CA LEU A 47 7.42 8.85 -6.75
C LEU A 47 7.51 7.74 -7.80
N LYS A 48 8.55 6.90 -7.71
CA LYS A 48 8.61 5.65 -8.44
C LYS A 48 7.55 4.70 -7.87
N ALA A 49 6.57 4.31 -8.68
CA ALA A 49 5.51 3.39 -8.28
C ALA A 49 5.27 2.35 -9.39
N GLU A 50 5.20 1.08 -9.01
CA GLU A 50 4.97 -0.05 -9.92
C GLU A 50 3.75 -0.82 -9.45
N ALA A 51 2.77 -0.97 -10.34
CA ALA A 51 1.57 -1.75 -10.08
C ALA A 51 1.85 -3.25 -10.19
N GLN A 52 1.22 -4.07 -9.35
CA GLN A 52 1.15 -5.53 -9.52
C GLN A 52 2.53 -6.19 -9.70
N ARG A 53 3.58 -5.59 -9.10
CA ARG A 53 4.96 -6.06 -9.20
C ARG A 53 5.09 -7.44 -8.56
N VAL A 54 5.68 -8.39 -9.27
CA VAL A 54 5.94 -9.73 -8.72
C VAL A 54 7.02 -9.68 -7.65
N LEU A 55 6.67 -10.06 -6.42
CA LEU A 55 7.58 -10.24 -5.29
C LEU A 55 7.67 -11.73 -4.93
N THR A 56 8.88 -12.21 -4.67
CA THR A 56 9.10 -13.60 -4.25
C THR A 56 8.78 -13.78 -2.77
N VAL A 57 8.01 -14.81 -2.43
CA VAL A 57 7.71 -15.20 -1.06
C VAL A 57 8.72 -16.27 -0.64
N LYS A 58 9.48 -15.99 0.44
CA LYS A 58 10.48 -16.92 0.97
C LYS A 58 10.02 -17.57 2.27
N TYR A 59 10.20 -18.88 2.39
CA TYR A 59 10.06 -19.65 3.62
C TYR A 59 11.40 -20.32 3.95
N LYS A 60 11.99 -19.95 5.10
CA LYS A 60 13.33 -20.43 5.52
C LYS A 60 14.44 -20.22 4.46
N GLY A 61 14.35 -19.16 3.67
CA GLY A 61 15.31 -18.84 2.61
C GLY A 61 14.94 -19.38 1.23
N GLU A 62 14.04 -20.37 1.15
CA GLU A 62 13.59 -20.97 -0.10
C GLU A 62 12.38 -20.24 -0.68
N VAL A 63 12.33 -20.08 -2.00
CA VAL A 63 11.18 -19.48 -2.69
C VAL A 63 10.04 -20.50 -2.73
N VAL A 64 8.88 -20.12 -2.17
CA VAL A 64 7.69 -20.98 -2.08
C VAL A 64 6.48 -20.42 -2.83
N GLY A 65 6.63 -19.24 -3.44
CA GLY A 65 5.57 -18.64 -4.23
C GLY A 65 5.85 -17.20 -4.61
N GLU A 66 4.83 -16.58 -5.18
CA GLU A 66 4.82 -15.19 -5.61
C GLU A 66 3.70 -14.42 -4.91
N PHE A 67 3.93 -13.15 -4.69
CA PHE A 67 2.96 -12.19 -4.23
C PHE A 67 2.99 -10.98 -5.14
N LYS A 68 1.81 -10.46 -5.49
CA LYS A 68 1.67 -9.25 -6.29
C LYS A 68 0.86 -8.25 -5.45
N PRO A 69 1.52 -7.32 -4.75
CA PRO A 69 0.80 -6.22 -4.12
C PRO A 69 0.21 -5.30 -5.18
N ASP A 70 -0.78 -4.51 -4.78
CA ASP A 70 -1.40 -3.54 -5.69
C ASP A 70 -0.38 -2.55 -6.24
N ILE A 71 0.43 -1.95 -5.35
CA ILE A 71 1.48 -1.00 -5.74
C ILE A 71 2.73 -1.18 -4.87
N VAL A 72 3.91 -1.12 -5.48
CA VAL A 72 5.20 -0.96 -4.79
C VAL A 72 5.76 0.43 -5.07
N VAL A 73 6.04 1.19 -4.02
CA VAL A 73 6.58 2.55 -4.09
C VAL A 73 8.05 2.58 -3.66
N GLU A 74 8.90 3.22 -4.46
CA GLU A 74 10.34 3.42 -4.23
C GLU A 74 11.10 2.13 -3.90
N ASP A 75 10.61 0.99 -4.41
CA ASP A 75 11.12 -0.36 -4.09
C ASP A 75 11.13 -0.69 -2.58
N ARG A 76 10.37 0.04 -1.76
CA ARG A 76 10.52 0.06 -0.29
C ARG A 76 9.20 0.04 0.49
N ILE A 77 8.08 0.34 -0.16
CA ILE A 77 6.77 0.43 0.48
C ILE A 77 5.76 -0.35 -0.34
N ILE A 78 5.01 -1.25 0.31
CA ILE A 78 3.85 -1.93 -0.28
C ILE A 78 2.60 -1.11 0.01
N LEU A 79 1.77 -0.88 -1.00
CA LEU A 79 0.42 -0.36 -0.83
C LEU A 79 -0.58 -1.45 -1.19
N GLU A 80 -1.56 -1.64 -0.31
CA GLU A 80 -2.73 -2.49 -0.52
C GLU A 80 -3.97 -1.62 -0.50
N ILE A 81 -4.81 -1.76 -1.50
CA ILE A 81 -5.99 -0.94 -1.73
C ILE A 81 -7.23 -1.77 -1.45
N LYS A 82 -8.17 -1.15 -0.74
CA LYS A 82 -9.49 -1.71 -0.46
C LYS A 82 -10.56 -0.69 -0.83
N ALA A 83 -11.74 -1.20 -1.17
CA ALA A 83 -12.94 -0.41 -1.39
C ALA A 83 -14.12 -1.12 -0.72
N VAL A 84 -14.06 -1.21 0.62
CA VAL A 84 -14.98 -1.99 1.45
C VAL A 84 -15.59 -1.13 2.55
N GLY A 85 -16.69 -1.59 3.14
CA GLY A 85 -17.33 -0.86 4.23
C GLY A 85 -16.44 -0.68 5.47
N ASN A 86 -15.63 -1.69 5.81
CA ASN A 86 -14.67 -1.62 6.92
C ASN A 86 -13.46 -2.50 6.64
N LEU A 87 -12.27 -2.06 7.06
CA LEU A 87 -11.11 -2.94 7.16
C LEU A 87 -11.31 -4.00 8.27
N VAL A 88 -11.02 -5.25 7.95
CA VAL A 88 -11.02 -6.37 8.92
C VAL A 88 -9.59 -6.81 9.26
N PRO A 89 -9.36 -7.45 10.42
CA PRO A 89 -8.02 -7.86 10.85
C PRO A 89 -7.26 -8.73 9.85
N GLU A 90 -7.97 -9.51 9.02
CA GLU A 90 -7.40 -10.37 8.00
C GLU A 90 -6.64 -9.58 6.92
N HIS A 91 -7.14 -8.38 6.55
CA HIS A 91 -6.46 -7.51 5.60
C HIS A 91 -5.10 -7.06 6.13
N GLU A 92 -5.05 -6.69 7.42
CA GLU A 92 -3.81 -6.28 8.08
C GLU A 92 -2.84 -7.47 8.23
N ALA A 93 -3.35 -8.63 8.66
CA ALA A 93 -2.55 -9.82 8.86
C ALA A 93 -1.89 -10.29 7.55
N GLN A 94 -2.62 -10.20 6.43
CA GLN A 94 -2.11 -10.49 5.10
C GLN A 94 -0.94 -9.56 4.75
N LEU A 95 -1.12 -8.24 4.87
CA LEU A 95 -0.07 -7.25 4.61
C LEU A 95 1.18 -7.55 5.44
N ILE A 96 1.03 -7.76 6.76
CA ILE A 96 2.16 -8.06 7.64
C ILE A 96 2.92 -9.29 7.18
N ASN A 97 2.22 -10.39 6.86
CA ASN A 97 2.86 -11.64 6.41
C ASN A 97 3.71 -11.43 5.15
N TYR A 98 3.23 -10.64 4.19
CA TYR A 98 3.99 -10.33 2.99
C TYR A 98 5.19 -9.41 3.24
N LEU A 99 5.09 -8.46 4.16
CA LEU A 99 6.26 -7.69 4.62
C LEU A 99 7.36 -8.63 5.14
N LYS A 100 7.00 -9.62 5.98
CA LYS A 100 7.96 -10.63 6.48
C LYS A 100 8.58 -11.44 5.35
N ALA A 101 7.76 -11.90 4.41
CA ALA A 101 8.17 -12.85 3.38
C ALA A 101 9.00 -12.23 2.25
N THR A 102 8.78 -10.93 1.97
CA THR A 102 9.43 -10.20 0.87
C THR A 102 10.66 -9.41 1.33
N GLY A 103 10.77 -9.11 2.63
CA GLY A 103 11.83 -8.27 3.19
C GLY A 103 11.56 -6.76 3.07
N ILE A 104 10.42 -6.36 2.50
CA ILE A 104 9.96 -4.98 2.52
C ILE A 104 9.46 -4.64 3.93
N LYS A 105 9.94 -3.53 4.50
CA LYS A 105 9.72 -3.19 5.92
C LYS A 105 8.46 -2.39 6.20
N LEU A 106 7.89 -1.72 5.19
CA LEU A 106 6.75 -0.83 5.37
C LEU A 106 5.62 -1.19 4.41
N GLY A 107 4.42 -1.36 4.98
CA GLY A 107 3.18 -1.51 4.24
C GLY A 107 2.17 -0.46 4.64
N ILE A 108 1.32 -0.04 3.69
CA ILE A 108 0.17 0.82 3.94
C ILE A 108 -1.06 0.16 3.32
N LEU A 109 -2.03 -0.16 4.16
CA LEU A 109 -3.35 -0.63 3.76
C LEU A 109 -4.28 0.58 3.74
N VAL A 110 -4.82 0.94 2.59
CA VAL A 110 -5.76 2.06 2.43
C VAL A 110 -7.14 1.53 2.02
N ASN A 111 -8.20 2.07 2.61
CA ASN A 111 -9.57 1.76 2.23
C ASN A 111 -10.28 3.03 1.76
N PHE A 112 -10.71 3.01 0.49
CA PHE A 112 -11.51 4.04 -0.16
C PHE A 112 -13.02 3.72 -0.04
N GLY A 113 -13.45 3.31 1.16
CA GLY A 113 -14.86 3.17 1.49
C GLY A 113 -15.56 4.53 1.60
N ASP A 114 -16.65 4.61 2.35
CA ASP A 114 -17.40 5.88 2.55
C ASP A 114 -16.53 7.00 3.15
N LYS A 115 -15.49 6.61 3.90
CA LYS A 115 -14.46 7.50 4.41
C LYS A 115 -13.09 6.91 4.08
N LEU A 116 -12.17 7.76 3.67
CA LEU A 116 -10.77 7.38 3.55
C LEU A 116 -10.21 6.99 4.93
N GLU A 117 -9.81 5.73 5.06
CA GLU A 117 -9.06 5.23 6.20
C GLU A 117 -7.78 4.53 5.72
N PHE A 118 -6.72 4.58 6.52
CA PHE A 118 -5.49 3.85 6.19
C PHE A 118 -4.76 3.40 7.45
N GLN A 119 -4.02 2.31 7.29
CA GLN A 119 -3.25 1.66 8.33
C GLN A 119 -1.82 1.46 7.87
N ARG A 120 -0.88 2.00 8.64
CA ARG A 120 0.56 1.87 8.39
C ARG A 120 1.14 0.76 9.26
N ARG A 121 1.91 -0.17 8.69
CA ARG A 121 2.53 -1.31 9.40
C ARG A 121 4.02 -1.45 9.09
N ILE A 122 4.82 -1.57 10.14
CA ILE A 122 6.27 -1.83 10.05
C ILE A 122 6.56 -3.26 10.52
N TYR A 123 7.45 -3.95 9.82
CA TYR A 123 8.03 -5.22 10.24
C TYR A 123 9.57 -5.19 10.16
#